data_AF-A0A3A9T7Q2-F1
#
_entry.id   AF-A0A3A9T7Q2-F1
#
_cell.length_a   1.000
_cell.length_b   1.000
_cell.length_c   1.000
_cell.angle_alpha   90.00
_cell.angle_beta   90.00
_cell.angle_gamma   90.00
#
_symmetry.space_group_name_H-M   'P 1'
#
loop_
_entity.id
_entity.type
_entity.pdbx_description
1 polymer ?
#
loop_
_entity_poly.entity_id
_entity_poly.type
_entity_poly.pdbx_seq_one_letter_code
_entity_poly.pdbx_strand_id
1 'polypeptide(L)'
;MSKKDEDMSQYVPNVHYELIPIKNLVSNQDYQRNLSQRHVQKAAAHFDLYQINPVKVSRRDGINYVFNGQHTIEIIALVSGSRETPVWCMVYDDLIYTREADIFANQMKYTKPLLPYEVFMANIEAGSDKQLIIKELVESYNLEITSSASPGGICAVATLENIYDKFGLSCLDRVLRLCVGTWEGVPQSFSANMLNGVARVINAYGDTLKDNLFVERIGRVSIKELARTAKDRRAGSLGFAEAIVIIYNKKNHSALPMEKLYTHKSKKNDKEEISLTEKTNDIPESADEASV
;
A
#
# COMPACT_ATOMS: atom_id res chain seq x y z
N MET A 1 33.15 -45.07 17.07
CA MET A 1 32.34 -43.90 16.65
C MET A 1 33.13 -43.11 15.64
N SER A 2 32.75 -43.13 14.38
CA SER A 2 33.20 -42.13 13.40
C SER A 2 31.97 -41.71 12.62
N LYS A 3 31.53 -40.45 12.81
CA LYS A 3 30.54 -39.83 11.93
C LYS A 3 31.13 -39.89 10.52
N LYS A 4 30.38 -40.41 9.54
CA LYS A 4 30.67 -40.14 8.14
C LYS A 4 30.62 -38.63 7.98
N ASP A 5 31.73 -38.02 7.58
CA ASP A 5 31.71 -36.66 7.05
C ASP A 5 30.85 -36.72 5.78
N GLU A 6 29.58 -36.39 5.92
CA GLU A 6 28.67 -36.25 4.78
C GLU A 6 29.23 -35.15 3.87
N ASP A 7 29.44 -35.49 2.61
CA ASP A 7 29.91 -34.55 1.61
C ASP A 7 28.87 -33.43 1.43
N MET A 8 29.14 -32.30 2.07
CA MET A 8 28.25 -31.14 2.06
C MET A 8 28.21 -30.44 0.69
N SER A 9 29.06 -30.84 -0.27
CA SER A 9 29.11 -30.26 -1.61
C SER A 9 27.80 -30.42 -2.37
N GLN A 10 27.00 -31.46 -2.08
CA GLN A 10 25.68 -31.65 -2.69
C GLN A 10 24.64 -30.57 -2.34
N TYR A 11 24.87 -29.81 -1.25
CA TYR A 11 23.97 -28.75 -0.79
C TYR A 11 24.44 -27.34 -1.17
N VAL A 12 25.65 -27.22 -1.71
CA VAL A 12 26.27 -25.93 -2.05
C VAL A 12 26.50 -25.87 -3.55
N PRO A 13 25.92 -24.88 -4.26
CA PRO A 13 26.17 -24.76 -5.68
C PRO A 13 27.65 -24.46 -5.95
N ASN A 14 28.24 -25.11 -6.95
CA ASN A 14 29.60 -24.84 -7.39
C ASN A 14 29.62 -23.54 -8.19
N VAL A 15 29.84 -22.41 -7.51
CA VAL A 15 29.85 -21.07 -8.09
C VAL A 15 30.98 -20.25 -7.50
N HIS A 16 31.32 -19.16 -8.19
CA HIS A 16 32.17 -18.10 -7.64
C HIS A 16 31.45 -16.75 -7.72
N TYR A 17 31.91 -15.79 -6.91
CA TYR A 17 31.38 -14.43 -6.90
C TYR A 17 32.37 -13.46 -7.55
N GLU A 18 31.87 -12.64 -8.47
CA GLU A 18 32.67 -11.67 -9.22
C GLU A 18 31.92 -10.34 -9.36
N LEU A 19 32.64 -9.22 -9.39
CA LEU A 19 32.10 -7.91 -9.77
C LEU A 19 32.21 -7.74 -11.29
N ILE A 20 31.07 -7.72 -11.99
CA ILE A 20 31.02 -7.62 -13.46
C ILE A 20 30.35 -6.29 -13.84
N PRO A 21 30.98 -5.45 -14.69
CA PRO A 21 30.35 -4.26 -15.25
C PRO A 21 29.06 -4.62 -16.01
N ILE A 22 27.99 -3.83 -15.82
CA ILE A 22 26.68 -4.09 -16.45
C ILE A 22 26.78 -4.18 -17.99
N LYS A 23 27.70 -3.45 -18.62
CA LYS A 23 27.96 -3.53 -20.06
C LYS A 23 28.48 -4.90 -20.54
N ASN A 24 29.10 -5.68 -19.65
CA ASN A 24 29.65 -7.01 -19.94
C ASN A 24 28.64 -8.13 -19.65
N LEU A 25 27.39 -7.77 -19.33
CA LEU A 25 26.29 -8.68 -19.06
C LEU A 25 25.31 -8.68 -20.23
N VAL A 26 24.89 -9.89 -20.64
CA VAL A 26 23.89 -10.09 -21.69
C VAL A 26 22.59 -10.58 -21.04
N SER A 27 21.50 -9.84 -21.25
CA SER A 27 20.14 -10.21 -20.82
C SER A 27 19.23 -10.49 -22.02
N ASN A 28 17.93 -10.74 -21.80
CA ASN A 28 16.89 -10.97 -22.82
C ASN A 28 17.04 -12.29 -23.59
N GLN A 29 17.24 -13.39 -22.86
CA GLN A 29 17.10 -14.72 -23.45
C GLN A 29 15.63 -15.02 -23.77
N ASP A 30 15.34 -15.86 -24.77
CA ASP A 30 13.96 -16.08 -25.26
C ASP A 30 12.98 -16.61 -24.20
N TYR A 31 13.49 -17.33 -23.20
CA TYR A 31 12.68 -17.84 -22.08
C TYR A 31 12.29 -16.76 -21.06
N GLN A 32 12.82 -15.54 -21.16
CA GLN A 32 12.67 -14.49 -20.17
C GLN A 32 11.50 -13.55 -20.48
N ARG A 33 10.88 -12.98 -19.44
CA ARG A 33 9.83 -11.98 -19.60
C ARG A 33 10.42 -10.61 -19.94
N ASN A 34 9.65 -9.80 -20.67
CA ASN A 34 10.00 -8.40 -20.91
C ASN A 34 10.08 -7.61 -19.60
N LEU A 35 11.06 -6.70 -19.54
CA LEU A 35 11.28 -5.81 -18.41
C LEU A 35 10.18 -4.76 -18.31
N SER A 36 9.70 -4.52 -17.08
CA SER A 36 8.71 -3.47 -16.82
C SER A 36 9.41 -2.16 -16.44
N GLN A 37 9.46 -1.21 -17.37
CA GLN A 37 10.06 0.11 -17.13
C GLN A 37 9.43 0.83 -15.93
N ARG A 38 8.11 0.70 -15.74
CA ARG A 38 7.41 1.28 -14.57
C ARG A 38 7.91 0.67 -13.25
N HIS A 39 8.20 -0.63 -13.24
CA HIS A 39 8.74 -1.29 -12.05
C HIS A 39 10.17 -0.81 -11.75
N VAL A 40 11.01 -0.70 -12.78
CA VAL A 40 12.38 -0.17 -12.65
C VAL A 40 12.37 1.25 -12.10
N GLN A 41 11.55 2.15 -12.64
CA GLN A 41 11.42 3.53 -12.16
C GLN A 41 10.97 3.59 -10.69
N LYS A 42 9.96 2.80 -10.32
CA LYS A 42 9.44 2.78 -8.95
C LYS A 42 10.49 2.26 -7.95
N ALA A 43 11.23 1.22 -8.33
CA ALA A 43 12.29 0.65 -7.50
C ALA A 43 13.50 1.59 -7.40
N ALA A 44 13.90 2.25 -8.48
CA ALA A 44 14.98 3.24 -8.48
C ALA A 44 14.68 4.44 -7.56
N ALA A 45 13.43 4.88 -7.48
CA ALA A 45 13.02 5.97 -6.58
C ALA A 45 13.14 5.61 -5.08
N HIS A 46 13.17 4.33 -4.74
CA HIS A 46 13.30 3.82 -3.36
C HIS A 46 14.53 2.92 -3.23
N PHE A 47 15.58 3.24 -3.99
CA PHE A 47 16.77 2.40 -4.07
C PHE A 47 17.50 2.34 -2.73
N ASP A 48 17.79 1.13 -2.29
CA ASP A 48 18.58 0.84 -1.11
C ASP A 48 19.64 -0.20 -1.48
N LEU A 49 20.91 0.14 -1.23
CA LEU A 49 22.05 -0.71 -1.56
C LEU A 49 21.98 -2.06 -0.85
N TYR A 50 21.44 -2.11 0.38
CA TYR A 50 21.36 -3.32 1.19
C TYR A 50 20.25 -4.28 0.75
N GLN A 51 19.31 -3.83 -0.09
CA GLN A 51 18.24 -4.68 -0.63
C GLN A 51 18.65 -5.39 -1.92
N ILE A 52 19.84 -5.10 -2.45
CA ILE A 52 20.33 -5.65 -3.71
C ILE A 52 20.82 -7.09 -3.49
N ASN A 53 20.17 -8.02 -4.19
CA ASN A 53 20.66 -9.39 -4.28
C ASN A 53 21.70 -9.53 -5.41
N PRO A 54 22.71 -10.39 -5.25
CA PRO A 54 23.63 -10.73 -6.33
C PRO A 54 22.89 -11.24 -7.58
N VAL A 55 23.36 -10.81 -8.75
CA VAL A 55 22.83 -11.21 -10.05
C VAL A 55 23.32 -12.62 -10.37
N LYS A 56 22.46 -13.53 -10.83
CA LYS A 56 22.91 -14.87 -11.22
C LYS A 56 23.24 -14.90 -12.70
N VAL A 57 24.45 -15.38 -13.00
CA VAL A 57 25.05 -15.36 -14.32
C VAL A 57 25.48 -16.76 -14.73
N SER A 58 25.16 -17.14 -15.95
CA SER A 58 25.69 -18.32 -16.62
C SER A 58 26.82 -17.88 -17.54
N ARG A 59 28.04 -18.38 -17.33
CA ARG A 59 29.21 -18.05 -18.16
C ARG A 59 29.41 -19.15 -19.19
N ARG A 60 29.24 -18.81 -20.46
CA ARG A 60 29.36 -19.75 -21.59
C ARG A 60 30.21 -19.11 -22.67
N ASP A 61 31.28 -19.78 -23.08
CA ASP A 61 32.21 -19.30 -24.12
C ASP A 61 32.73 -17.86 -23.85
N GLY A 62 32.95 -17.52 -22.58
CA GLY A 62 33.39 -16.18 -22.15
C GLY A 62 32.31 -15.10 -22.11
N ILE A 63 31.06 -15.43 -22.42
CA ILE A 63 29.91 -14.51 -22.38
C ILE A 63 29.12 -14.72 -21.08
N ASN A 64 28.76 -13.62 -20.41
CA ASN A 64 28.04 -13.61 -19.15
C ASN A 64 26.52 -13.41 -19.38
N TYR A 65 25.75 -14.48 -19.35
CA TYR A 65 24.29 -14.45 -19.54
C TYR A 65 23.56 -14.31 -18.21
N VAL A 66 22.78 -13.24 -18.06
CA VAL A 66 21.97 -12.98 -16.86
C VAL A 66 20.68 -13.78 -16.93
N PHE A 67 20.53 -14.77 -16.05
CA PHE A 67 19.28 -15.55 -15.93
C PHE A 67 18.41 -15.13 -14.74
N ASN A 68 18.98 -14.43 -13.76
CA ASN A 68 18.25 -13.85 -12.62
C ASN A 68 18.88 -12.52 -12.20
N GLY A 69 18.06 -11.50 -11.91
CA GLY A 69 18.54 -10.15 -11.55
C GLY A 69 18.49 -9.12 -12.68
N GLN A 70 17.70 -9.35 -13.74
CA GLN A 70 17.59 -8.40 -14.86
C GLN A 70 17.01 -7.04 -14.43
N HIS A 71 16.01 -7.01 -13.55
CA HIS A 71 15.53 -5.74 -13.00
C HIS A 71 16.60 -5.07 -12.13
N THR A 72 17.40 -5.85 -11.39
CA THR A 72 18.47 -5.33 -10.54
C THR A 72 19.50 -4.56 -11.35
N ILE A 73 19.98 -5.11 -12.47
CA ILE A 73 20.97 -4.42 -13.32
C ILE A 73 20.40 -3.14 -13.94
N GLU A 74 19.13 -3.14 -14.33
CA GLU A 74 18.49 -1.94 -14.91
C GLU A 74 18.22 -0.87 -13.85
N ILE A 75 17.84 -1.26 -12.63
CA ILE A 75 17.69 -0.33 -11.51
C ILE A 75 19.04 0.32 -11.18
N ILE A 76 20.11 -0.48 -11.07
CA ILE A 76 21.45 0.03 -10.77
C ILE A 76 21.97 0.92 -11.91
N ALA A 77 21.78 0.52 -13.16
CA ALA A 77 22.14 1.35 -14.31
C ALA A 77 21.41 2.69 -14.30
N LEU A 78 20.12 2.69 -13.94
CA LEU A 78 19.31 3.90 -13.84
C LEU A 78 19.75 4.80 -12.69
N VAL A 79 19.97 4.25 -11.49
CA VAL A 79 20.37 5.01 -10.29
C VAL A 79 21.80 5.56 -10.42
N SER A 80 22.72 4.76 -10.95
CA SER A 80 24.12 5.18 -11.14
C SER A 80 24.33 6.04 -12.40
N GLY A 81 23.37 6.05 -13.32
CA GLY A 81 23.49 6.73 -14.62
C GLY A 81 24.52 6.10 -15.56
N SER A 82 25.06 4.90 -15.25
CA SER A 82 26.14 4.28 -16.00
C SER A 82 26.02 2.76 -16.06
N ARG A 83 26.28 2.19 -17.24
CA ARG A 83 26.43 0.73 -17.43
C ARG A 83 27.86 0.24 -17.16
N GLU A 84 28.78 1.13 -16.82
CA GLU A 84 30.12 0.77 -16.34
C GLU A 84 30.10 0.32 -14.87
N THR A 85 29.05 0.69 -14.13
CA THR A 85 28.88 0.33 -12.73
C THR A 85 28.90 -1.19 -12.57
N PRO A 86 29.84 -1.74 -11.77
CA PRO A 86 29.89 -3.17 -11.54
C PRO A 86 28.79 -3.63 -10.58
N VAL A 87 28.32 -4.86 -10.77
CA VAL A 87 27.35 -5.52 -9.89
C VAL A 87 27.91 -6.85 -9.42
N TRP A 88 27.55 -7.26 -8.20
CA TRP A 88 27.92 -8.57 -7.69
C TRP A 88 27.18 -9.66 -8.45
N CYS A 89 27.95 -10.58 -9.03
CA CYS A 89 27.45 -11.71 -9.80
C CYS A 89 27.81 -13.04 -9.12
N MET A 90 26.83 -13.94 -9.03
CA MET A 90 27.02 -15.35 -8.71
C MET A 90 27.14 -16.09 -10.05
N VAL A 91 28.35 -16.54 -10.37
CA VAL A 91 28.71 -17.07 -11.70
C VAL A 91 28.71 -18.60 -11.69
N TYR A 92 27.99 -19.17 -12.65
CA TYR A 92 27.94 -20.60 -12.94
C TYR A 92 28.69 -20.88 -14.25
N ASP A 93 29.79 -21.63 -14.18
CA ASP A 93 30.61 -21.97 -15.36
C ASP A 93 30.13 -23.24 -16.08
N ASP A 94 29.27 -24.05 -15.45
CA ASP A 94 28.80 -25.35 -15.93
C ASP A 94 27.33 -25.34 -16.37
N LEU A 95 26.67 -24.18 -16.33
CA LEU A 95 25.24 -24.06 -16.58
C LEU A 95 24.94 -23.92 -18.08
N ILE A 96 24.03 -24.77 -18.58
CA ILE A 96 23.58 -24.76 -19.97
C ILE A 96 22.22 -24.09 -20.13
N TYR A 97 21.92 -23.62 -21.35
CA TYR A 97 20.68 -22.89 -21.67
C TYR A 97 19.39 -23.58 -21.20
N THR A 98 19.27 -24.89 -21.41
CA THR A 98 18.08 -25.65 -21.03
C THR A 98 17.87 -25.71 -19.52
N ARG A 99 18.96 -25.78 -18.74
CA ARG A 99 18.89 -25.71 -17.27
C ARG A 99 18.56 -24.31 -16.79
N GLU A 100 19.07 -23.25 -17.43
CA GLU A 100 18.67 -21.88 -17.09
C GLU A 100 17.16 -21.67 -17.27
N ALA A 101 16.61 -22.16 -18.39
CA ALA A 101 15.20 -22.05 -18.69
C ALA A 101 14.33 -22.82 -17.66
N ASP A 102 14.75 -24.03 -17.26
CA ASP A 102 14.06 -24.81 -16.22
C ASP A 102 14.12 -24.12 -14.84
N ILE A 103 15.27 -23.56 -14.47
CA ILE A 103 15.42 -22.77 -13.24
C ILE A 103 14.49 -21.55 -13.26
N PHE A 104 14.44 -20.84 -14.39
CA PHE A 104 13.57 -19.68 -14.55
C PHE A 104 12.09 -20.04 -14.43
N ALA A 105 11.65 -21.15 -15.06
CA ALA A 105 10.28 -21.63 -15.00
C ALA A 105 9.84 -22.01 -13.57
N ASN A 106 10.76 -22.55 -12.76
CA ASN A 106 10.46 -23.01 -11.41
C ASN A 106 10.77 -21.97 -10.31
N GLN A 107 11.36 -20.82 -10.66
CA GLN A 107 11.87 -19.83 -9.70
C GLN A 107 10.83 -19.35 -8.67
N MET A 108 9.58 -19.15 -9.09
CA MET A 108 8.52 -18.66 -8.21
C MET A 108 7.62 -19.77 -7.66
N LYS A 109 7.83 -21.03 -8.07
CA LYS A 109 6.91 -22.15 -7.77
C LYS A 109 6.78 -22.43 -6.27
N TYR A 110 7.87 -22.22 -5.52
CA TYR A 110 7.93 -22.47 -4.08
C TYR A 110 8.22 -21.21 -3.25
N THR A 111 8.23 -20.03 -3.90
CA THR A 111 8.51 -18.76 -3.21
C THR A 111 7.23 -18.19 -2.65
N LYS A 112 7.10 -18.16 -1.33
CA LYS A 112 5.94 -17.57 -0.65
C LYS A 112 6.14 -16.05 -0.53
N PRO A 113 5.22 -15.21 -1.03
CA PRO A 113 5.30 -13.77 -0.83
C PRO A 113 5.04 -13.42 0.65
N LEU A 114 5.66 -12.34 1.12
CA LEU A 114 5.35 -11.75 2.43
C LEU A 114 3.89 -11.29 2.47
N LEU A 115 3.21 -11.61 3.56
CA LEU A 115 1.86 -11.15 3.83
C LEU A 115 1.90 -9.67 4.26
N PRO A 116 0.85 -8.88 3.94
CA PRO A 116 0.80 -7.48 4.37
C PRO A 116 0.96 -7.28 5.88
N TYR A 117 0.43 -8.21 6.70
CA TYR A 117 0.63 -8.22 8.15
C TYR A 117 2.11 -8.36 8.53
N GLU A 118 2.84 -9.28 7.89
CA GLU A 118 4.28 -9.50 8.15
C GLU A 118 5.09 -8.26 7.80
N VAL A 119 4.78 -7.62 6.67
CA VAL A 119 5.42 -6.37 6.24
C VAL A 119 5.11 -5.23 7.23
N PHE A 120 3.86 -5.12 7.69
CA PHE A 120 3.46 -4.09 8.64
C PHE A 120 4.17 -4.26 9.99
N MET A 121 4.22 -5.48 10.52
CA MET A 121 4.94 -5.77 11.76
C MET A 121 6.44 -5.50 11.61
N ALA A 122 7.05 -5.89 10.49
CA ALA A 122 8.46 -5.56 10.21
C ALA A 122 8.70 -4.04 10.17
N ASN A 123 7.78 -3.26 9.61
CA ASN A 123 7.87 -1.80 9.60
C ASN A 123 7.72 -1.17 10.99
N ILE A 124 6.92 -1.77 11.88
CA ILE A 124 6.84 -1.36 13.30
C ILE A 124 8.18 -1.58 13.98
N GLU A 125 8.76 -2.78 13.83
CA GLU A 125 10.07 -3.10 14.42
C GLU A 125 11.19 -2.21 13.84
N ALA A 126 11.05 -1.81 12.58
CA ALA A 126 11.95 -0.84 11.95
C ALA A 126 11.74 0.62 12.43
N GLY A 127 10.77 0.87 13.32
CA GLY A 127 10.49 2.20 13.86
C GLY A 127 9.80 3.15 12.87
N SER A 128 9.04 2.63 11.91
CA SER A 128 8.35 3.47 10.93
C SER A 128 7.18 4.24 11.54
N ASP A 129 7.30 5.57 11.59
CA ASP A 129 6.29 6.49 12.15
C ASP A 129 4.88 6.20 11.64
N LYS A 130 4.72 5.92 10.34
CA LYS A 130 3.40 5.67 9.75
C LYS A 130 2.72 4.47 10.39
N GLN A 131 3.42 3.33 10.49
CA GLN A 131 2.83 2.11 11.02
C GLN A 131 2.65 2.18 12.54
N LEU A 132 3.55 2.88 13.26
CA LEU A 132 3.39 3.18 14.68
C LEU A 132 2.15 4.01 14.96
N ILE A 133 1.95 5.12 14.23
CA ILE A 133 0.76 5.99 14.36
C ILE A 133 -0.52 5.20 14.07
N ILE A 134 -0.53 4.36 13.01
CA ILE A 134 -1.70 3.53 12.68
C ILE A 134 -1.97 2.52 13.81
N LYS A 135 -0.94 1.89 14.37
CA LYS A 135 -1.07 0.94 15.48
C LYS A 135 -1.63 1.62 16.73
N GLU A 136 -1.05 2.74 17.15
CA GLU A 136 -1.51 3.51 18.31
C GLU A 136 -2.97 3.95 18.15
N LEU A 137 -3.36 4.40 16.94
CA LEU A 137 -4.74 4.77 16.65
C LEU A 137 -5.68 3.56 16.81
N VAL A 138 -5.34 2.40 16.26
CA VAL A 138 -6.16 1.18 16.39
C VAL A 138 -6.29 0.77 17.85
N GLU A 139 -5.18 0.77 18.60
CA GLU A 139 -5.14 0.40 20.02
C GLU A 139 -5.95 1.38 20.89
N SER A 140 -6.01 2.67 20.53
CA SER A 140 -6.84 3.67 21.23
C SER A 140 -8.35 3.35 21.22
N TYR A 141 -8.81 2.55 20.26
CA TYR A 141 -10.18 2.05 20.18
C TYR A 141 -10.38 0.68 20.85
N ASN A 142 -9.40 0.20 21.64
CA ASN A 142 -9.35 -1.16 22.20
C ASN A 142 -9.44 -2.25 21.12
N LEU A 143 -8.90 -1.98 19.93
CA LEU A 143 -8.78 -2.94 18.83
C LEU A 143 -7.34 -3.42 18.73
N GLU A 144 -7.15 -4.58 18.11
CA GLU A 144 -5.83 -5.16 17.90
C GLU A 144 -5.58 -5.41 16.40
N ILE A 145 -4.34 -5.23 15.95
CA ILE A 145 -3.94 -5.64 14.60
C ILE A 145 -3.58 -7.11 14.63
N THR A 146 -4.28 -7.92 13.85
CA THR A 146 -4.17 -9.39 13.94
C THR A 146 -3.81 -10.02 12.60
N SER A 147 -3.16 -11.18 12.63
CA SER A 147 -2.83 -11.94 11.40
C SER A 147 -4.03 -12.65 10.77
N SER A 148 -5.13 -12.80 11.53
CA SER A 148 -6.34 -13.49 11.10
C SER A 148 -7.59 -12.83 11.71
N ALA A 149 -8.77 -13.16 11.17
CA ALA A 149 -10.01 -12.55 11.63
C ALA A 149 -10.37 -13.01 13.05
N SER A 150 -10.49 -12.07 13.97
CA SER A 150 -10.93 -12.27 15.36
C SER A 150 -11.88 -11.15 15.79
N PRO A 151 -12.73 -11.37 16.80
CA PRO A 151 -13.50 -10.28 17.42
C PRO A 151 -12.55 -9.20 17.95
N GLY A 152 -12.85 -7.93 17.67
CA GLY A 152 -11.97 -6.81 18.03
C GLY A 152 -10.64 -6.73 17.26
N GLY A 153 -10.38 -7.67 16.35
CA GLY A 153 -9.16 -7.72 15.55
C GLY A 153 -9.33 -7.15 14.13
N ILE A 154 -8.32 -6.42 13.66
CA ILE A 154 -8.24 -5.93 12.27
C ILE A 154 -7.12 -6.67 11.54
N CYS A 155 -7.48 -7.59 10.64
CA CYS A 155 -6.51 -8.26 9.76
C CYS A 155 -6.25 -7.51 8.45
N ALA A 156 -7.10 -6.54 8.11
CA ALA A 156 -7.03 -5.80 6.85
C ALA A 156 -5.98 -4.66 6.91
N VAL A 157 -4.75 -4.98 7.29
CA VAL A 157 -3.71 -3.98 7.61
C VAL A 157 -3.36 -3.10 6.40
N ALA A 158 -3.24 -3.71 5.22
CA ALA A 158 -3.08 -2.95 3.97
C ALA A 158 -4.22 -1.96 3.73
N THR A 159 -5.44 -2.23 4.21
CA THR A 159 -6.56 -1.29 4.09
C THR A 159 -6.38 -0.08 5.00
N LEU A 160 -5.88 -0.27 6.22
CA LEU A 160 -5.58 0.84 7.14
C LEU A 160 -4.51 1.77 6.52
N GLU A 161 -3.41 1.19 6.02
CA GLU A 161 -2.35 1.95 5.34
C GLU A 161 -2.89 2.69 4.11
N ASN A 162 -3.71 2.02 3.29
CA ASN A 162 -4.31 2.66 2.10
C ASN A 162 -5.25 3.81 2.46
N ILE A 163 -6.05 3.70 3.52
CA ILE A 163 -6.93 4.78 3.99
C ILE A 163 -6.10 5.94 4.51
N TYR A 164 -5.06 5.65 5.30
CA TYR A 164 -4.12 6.66 5.79
C TYR A 164 -3.43 7.40 4.63
N ASP A 165 -2.83 6.66 3.70
CA ASP A 165 -2.07 7.24 2.58
C ASP A 165 -2.97 8.07 1.64
N LYS A 166 -4.23 7.66 1.47
CA LYS A 166 -5.16 8.31 0.52
C LYS A 166 -5.98 9.45 1.12
N PHE A 167 -6.46 9.28 2.36
CA PHE A 167 -7.42 10.18 2.98
C PHE A 167 -6.90 10.84 4.26
N GLY A 168 -5.72 10.46 4.74
CA GLY A 168 -5.10 11.00 5.94
C GLY A 168 -5.58 10.39 7.26
N LEU A 169 -4.85 10.70 8.33
CA LEU A 169 -5.09 10.18 9.68
C LEU A 169 -6.50 10.49 10.20
N SER A 170 -6.99 11.73 10.03
CA SER A 170 -8.32 12.14 10.51
C SER A 170 -9.46 11.36 9.86
N CYS A 171 -9.30 10.96 8.59
CA CYS A 171 -10.28 10.09 7.93
C CYS A 171 -10.22 8.68 8.50
N LEU A 172 -9.03 8.12 8.70
CA LEU A 172 -8.85 6.81 9.31
C LEU A 172 -9.45 6.75 10.72
N ASP A 173 -9.19 7.77 11.56
CA ASP A 173 -9.80 7.92 12.88
C ASP A 173 -11.33 7.88 12.80
N ARG A 174 -11.92 8.70 11.93
CA ARG A 174 -13.37 8.74 11.76
C ARG A 174 -13.95 7.41 11.24
N VAL A 175 -13.23 6.70 10.36
CA VAL A 175 -13.63 5.35 9.91
C VAL A 175 -13.69 4.39 11.09
N LEU A 176 -12.64 4.32 11.91
CA LEU A 176 -12.57 3.43 13.06
C LEU A 176 -13.66 3.77 14.08
N ARG A 177 -13.83 5.06 14.40
CA ARG A 177 -14.88 5.54 15.30
C ARG A 177 -16.28 5.12 14.85
N LEU A 178 -16.62 5.31 13.58
CA LEU A 178 -17.92 4.93 13.04
C LEU A 178 -18.10 3.41 13.06
N CYS A 179 -17.09 2.63 12.67
CA CYS A 179 -17.17 1.17 12.69
C CYS A 179 -17.35 0.61 14.11
N VAL A 180 -16.57 1.11 15.08
CA VAL A 180 -16.65 0.73 16.49
C VAL A 180 -18.03 1.10 17.05
N GLY A 181 -18.46 2.35 16.86
CA GLY A 181 -19.76 2.80 17.38
C GLY A 181 -20.95 2.07 16.76
N THR A 182 -20.82 1.56 15.54
CA THR A 182 -21.92 0.88 14.83
C THR A 182 -21.97 -0.63 15.09
N TRP A 183 -20.83 -1.30 15.23
CA TRP A 183 -20.76 -2.76 15.26
C TRP A 183 -19.93 -3.35 16.41
N GLU A 184 -19.31 -2.54 17.26
CA GLU A 184 -18.63 -2.97 18.50
C GLU A 184 -17.65 -4.14 18.30
N GLY A 185 -16.99 -4.21 17.15
CA GLY A 185 -16.00 -5.25 16.86
C GLY A 185 -16.55 -6.66 16.59
N VAL A 186 -17.84 -6.79 16.29
CA VAL A 186 -18.44 -8.04 15.77
C VAL A 186 -17.65 -8.52 14.53
N PRO A 187 -17.47 -9.84 14.33
CA PRO A 187 -16.71 -10.36 13.20
C PRO A 187 -17.11 -9.76 11.85
N GLN A 188 -16.12 -9.46 11.01
CA GLN A 188 -16.24 -8.81 9.68
C GLN A 188 -16.57 -7.31 9.67
N SER A 189 -16.78 -6.68 10.83
CA SER A 189 -16.99 -5.23 10.95
C SER A 189 -15.78 -4.41 10.47
N PHE A 190 -14.57 -4.94 10.61
CA PHE A 190 -13.32 -4.33 10.14
C PHE A 190 -12.74 -5.02 8.89
N SER A 191 -13.59 -5.66 8.08
CA SER A 191 -13.14 -6.22 6.81
C SER A 191 -12.65 -5.12 5.85
N ALA A 192 -11.74 -5.48 4.94
CA ALA A 192 -11.20 -4.54 3.95
C ALA A 192 -12.29 -3.81 3.14
N ASN A 193 -13.36 -4.52 2.77
CA ASN A 193 -14.47 -3.92 2.02
C ASN A 193 -15.30 -2.97 2.87
N MET A 194 -15.53 -3.30 4.15
CA MET A 194 -16.26 -2.43 5.07
C MET A 194 -15.51 -1.12 5.32
N LEU A 195 -14.23 -1.22 5.73
CA LEU A 195 -13.38 -0.07 6.01
C LEU A 195 -13.27 0.87 4.80
N ASN A 196 -13.00 0.32 3.61
CA ASN A 196 -12.95 1.12 2.39
C ASN A 196 -14.31 1.70 1.98
N GLY A 197 -15.40 0.99 2.25
CA GLY A 197 -16.77 1.46 2.01
C GLY A 197 -17.08 2.68 2.87
N VAL A 198 -16.83 2.59 4.17
CA VAL A 198 -17.00 3.69 5.13
C VAL A 198 -16.10 4.88 4.78
N ALA A 199 -14.81 4.63 4.49
CA ALA A 199 -13.87 5.68 4.07
C ALA A 199 -14.35 6.44 2.82
N ARG A 200 -14.91 5.71 1.85
CA ARG A 200 -15.48 6.31 0.64
C ARG A 200 -16.69 7.19 0.93
N VAL A 201 -17.59 6.75 1.82
CA VAL A 201 -18.76 7.54 2.27
C VAL A 201 -18.29 8.80 2.99
N ILE A 202 -17.35 8.69 3.94
CA ILE A 202 -16.77 9.85 4.64
C ILE A 202 -16.18 10.85 3.64
N ASN A 203 -15.35 10.38 2.70
CA ASN A 203 -14.73 11.27 1.71
C ASN A 203 -15.78 11.96 0.81
N ALA A 204 -16.78 11.23 0.33
CA ALA A 204 -17.82 11.77 -0.54
C ALA A 204 -18.66 12.86 0.16
N TYR A 205 -19.03 12.64 1.42
CA TYR A 205 -20.04 13.47 2.10
C TYR A 205 -19.48 14.43 3.16
N GLY A 206 -18.27 14.21 3.68
CA GLY A 206 -17.65 15.11 4.67
C GLY A 206 -18.58 15.39 5.86
N ASP A 207 -18.88 16.66 6.12
CA ASP A 207 -19.69 17.11 7.25
C ASP A 207 -21.21 16.95 7.05
N THR A 208 -21.62 16.64 5.81
CA THR A 208 -23.03 16.31 5.51
C THR A 208 -23.41 14.92 6.03
N LEU A 209 -22.42 14.04 6.21
CA LEU A 209 -22.59 12.78 6.92
C LEU A 209 -22.60 13.07 8.43
N LYS A 210 -23.70 12.75 9.11
CA LYS A 210 -23.83 12.94 10.56
C LYS A 210 -23.50 11.64 11.29
N ASP A 211 -22.42 11.65 12.08
CA ASP A 211 -21.88 10.46 12.73
C ASP A 211 -22.89 9.77 13.65
N ASN A 212 -23.60 10.51 14.49
CA ASN A 212 -24.63 9.94 15.37
C ASN A 212 -25.75 9.26 14.58
N LEU A 213 -26.17 9.87 13.46
CA LEU A 213 -27.22 9.31 12.61
C LEU A 213 -26.72 8.07 11.84
N PHE A 214 -25.44 8.05 11.48
CA PHE A 214 -24.80 6.88 10.89
C PHE A 214 -24.86 5.71 11.86
N VAL A 215 -24.35 5.89 13.08
CA VAL A 215 -24.32 4.84 14.10
C VAL A 215 -25.73 4.34 14.40
N GLU A 216 -26.69 5.24 14.65
CA GLU A 216 -28.08 4.88 14.96
C GLU A 216 -28.75 4.07 13.83
N ARG A 217 -28.58 4.48 12.57
CA ARG A 217 -29.31 3.88 11.45
C ARG A 217 -28.63 2.63 10.91
N ILE A 218 -27.32 2.68 10.72
CA ILE A 218 -26.56 1.55 10.19
C ILE A 218 -26.47 0.43 11.23
N GLY A 219 -26.41 0.77 12.53
CA GLY A 219 -26.37 -0.20 13.63
C GLY A 219 -27.64 -1.05 13.77
N ARG A 220 -28.76 -0.62 13.16
CA ARG A 220 -30.00 -1.43 13.08
C ARG A 220 -29.91 -2.60 12.11
N VAL A 221 -28.88 -2.64 11.26
CA VAL A 221 -28.70 -3.65 10.23
C VAL A 221 -27.49 -4.50 10.58
N SER A 222 -27.68 -5.82 10.58
CA SER A 222 -26.56 -6.74 10.83
C SER A 222 -25.50 -6.65 9.72
N ILE A 223 -24.24 -6.93 10.04
CA ILE A 223 -23.15 -6.95 9.04
C ILE A 223 -23.45 -7.92 7.89
N LYS A 224 -24.09 -9.06 8.18
CA LYS A 224 -24.51 -10.05 7.16
C LYS A 224 -25.54 -9.48 6.20
N GLU A 225 -26.54 -8.77 6.73
CA GLU A 225 -27.56 -8.12 5.90
C GLU A 225 -26.95 -6.99 5.07
N LEU A 226 -26.09 -6.16 5.66
CA LEU A 226 -25.38 -5.11 4.95
C LEU A 226 -24.51 -5.67 3.83
N ALA A 227 -23.76 -6.75 4.09
CA ALA A 227 -22.92 -7.42 3.08
C ALA A 227 -23.76 -8.04 1.95
N ARG A 228 -24.95 -8.57 2.26
CA ARG A 228 -25.89 -9.06 1.25
C ARG A 228 -26.37 -7.92 0.36
N THR A 229 -26.86 -6.83 0.96
CA THR A 229 -27.27 -5.63 0.22
C THR A 229 -26.12 -5.09 -0.62
N ALA A 230 -24.90 -5.01 -0.08
CA ALA A 230 -23.73 -4.58 -0.83
C ALA A 230 -23.47 -5.46 -2.06
N LYS A 231 -23.53 -6.79 -1.90
CA LYS A 231 -23.32 -7.75 -2.99
C LYS A 231 -24.40 -7.65 -4.08
N ASP A 232 -25.66 -7.45 -3.69
CA ASP A 232 -26.79 -7.27 -4.63
C ASP A 232 -26.63 -5.99 -5.47
N ARG A 233 -25.89 -5.00 -4.96
CA ARG A 233 -25.53 -3.79 -5.71
C ARG A 233 -24.32 -4.03 -6.61
N ARG A 234 -23.18 -4.40 -6.00
CA ARG A 234 -21.89 -4.54 -6.68
C ARG A 234 -20.86 -5.24 -5.78
N ALA A 235 -19.93 -5.96 -6.39
CA ALA A 235 -18.78 -6.53 -5.68
C ALA A 235 -17.79 -5.45 -5.16
N GLY A 236 -17.25 -5.67 -3.96
CA GLY A 236 -16.19 -4.86 -3.37
C GLY A 236 -16.67 -3.63 -2.58
N SER A 237 -15.74 -2.76 -2.21
CA SER A 237 -15.98 -1.63 -1.30
C SER A 237 -17.00 -0.60 -1.78
N LEU A 238 -17.20 -0.44 -3.10
CA LEU A 238 -18.22 0.46 -3.62
C LEU A 238 -19.64 -0.06 -3.35
N GLY A 239 -19.86 -1.38 -3.41
CA GLY A 239 -21.16 -1.96 -3.03
C GLY A 239 -21.49 -1.70 -1.56
N PHE A 240 -20.49 -1.79 -0.68
CA PHE A 240 -20.64 -1.43 0.73
C PHE A 240 -20.98 0.06 0.90
N ALA A 241 -20.29 0.95 0.20
CA ALA A 241 -20.60 2.38 0.24
C ALA A 241 -22.04 2.69 -0.21
N GLU A 242 -22.51 2.08 -1.31
CA GLU A 242 -23.89 2.24 -1.78
C GLU A 242 -24.90 1.70 -0.76
N ALA A 243 -24.67 0.51 -0.21
CA ALA A 243 -25.55 -0.08 0.78
C ALA A 243 -25.66 0.78 2.05
N ILE A 244 -24.54 1.32 2.53
CA ILE A 244 -24.49 2.26 3.65
C ILE A 244 -25.35 3.50 3.35
N VAL A 245 -25.18 4.12 2.18
CA VAL A 245 -25.96 5.33 1.82
C VAL A 245 -27.45 5.03 1.70
N ILE A 246 -27.82 3.88 1.12
CA ILE A 246 -29.23 3.44 1.03
C ILE A 246 -29.85 3.33 2.42
N ILE A 247 -29.17 2.66 3.36
CA ILE A 247 -29.69 2.46 4.72
C ILE A 247 -29.72 3.80 5.48
N TYR A 248 -28.66 4.60 5.37
CA TYR A 248 -28.58 5.93 5.98
C TYR A 248 -29.73 6.83 5.51
N ASN A 249 -30.10 6.79 4.24
CA ASN A 249 -31.15 7.61 3.67
C ASN A 249 -32.58 7.14 4.00
N LYS A 250 -32.77 5.92 4.54
CA LYS A 250 -34.11 5.45 4.94
C LYS A 250 -34.72 6.44 5.95
N LYS A 251 -35.81 7.11 5.56
CA LYS A 251 -36.51 8.13 6.38
C LYS A 251 -35.63 9.33 6.74
N ASN A 252 -34.69 9.75 5.86
CA ASN A 252 -33.96 11.01 6.01
C ASN A 252 -34.62 12.14 5.21
N HIS A 253 -34.90 13.28 5.85
CA HIS A 253 -35.37 14.48 5.16
C HIS A 253 -34.26 15.16 4.34
N SER A 254 -32.99 14.97 4.75
CA SER A 254 -31.80 15.46 4.03
C SER A 254 -30.98 14.27 3.52
N ALA A 255 -31.51 13.58 2.51
CA ALA A 255 -30.88 12.40 1.93
C ALA A 255 -29.52 12.73 1.26
N LEU A 256 -28.53 11.86 1.47
CA LEU A 256 -27.24 11.94 0.81
C LEU A 256 -27.38 11.51 -0.65
N PRO A 257 -27.01 12.36 -1.64
CA PRO A 257 -27.14 12.01 -3.05
C PRO A 257 -26.16 10.91 -3.44
N MET A 258 -26.66 9.84 -4.09
CA MET A 258 -25.88 8.65 -4.42
C MET A 258 -24.74 8.96 -5.42
N GLU A 259 -24.97 9.92 -6.30
CA GLU A 259 -24.07 10.34 -7.38
C GLU A 259 -22.70 10.80 -6.84
N LYS A 260 -22.67 11.36 -5.61
CA LYS A 260 -21.44 11.80 -4.96
C LYS A 260 -20.46 10.67 -4.61
N LEU A 261 -20.90 9.40 -4.59
CA LEU A 261 -19.99 8.26 -4.39
C LEU A 261 -19.07 8.00 -5.60
N TYR A 262 -19.48 8.48 -6.78
CA TYR A 262 -18.76 8.29 -8.04
C TYR A 262 -17.91 9.50 -8.42
N THR A 263 -18.14 10.66 -7.81
CA THR A 263 -17.33 11.85 -8.06
C THR A 263 -16.04 11.76 -7.24
N HIS A 264 -14.90 11.81 -7.94
CA HIS A 264 -13.62 12.01 -7.29
C HIS A 264 -13.60 13.45 -6.76
N LYS A 265 -13.75 13.67 -5.45
CA LYS A 265 -13.43 14.98 -4.86
C LYS A 265 -11.96 15.27 -5.18
N SER A 266 -11.73 16.19 -6.12
CA SER A 266 -10.47 16.91 -6.19
C SER A 266 -10.28 17.62 -4.86
N LYS A 267 -9.08 17.56 -4.28
CA LYS A 267 -8.73 18.31 -3.07
C LYS A 267 -9.06 19.79 -3.35
N LYS A 268 -10.14 20.31 -2.78
CA LYS A 268 -10.35 21.76 -2.70
C LYS A 268 -9.34 22.24 -1.65
N ASN A 269 -8.36 23.02 -2.09
CA ASN A 269 -7.37 23.62 -1.22
C ASN A 269 -8.06 24.54 -0.20
N ASP A 270 -7.78 24.33 1.08
CA ASP A 270 -8.13 25.21 2.21
C ASP A 270 -7.31 26.52 2.19
N LYS A 271 -7.27 27.20 1.03
CA LYS A 271 -6.54 28.47 0.84
C LYS A 271 -7.44 29.70 0.69
N GLU A 272 -8.76 29.55 0.68
CA GLU A 272 -9.69 30.68 0.43
C GLU A 272 -10.29 31.32 1.69
N GLU A 273 -10.02 30.81 2.90
CA GLU A 273 -10.58 31.40 4.13
C GLU A 273 -9.70 32.46 4.83
N ILE A 274 -8.49 32.77 4.32
CA ILE A 274 -7.59 33.76 4.93
C ILE A 274 -7.69 35.16 4.26
N SER A 275 -8.35 35.32 3.11
CA SER A 275 -8.35 36.59 2.37
C SER A 275 -9.54 37.52 2.62
N LEU A 276 -10.46 37.17 3.52
CA LEU A 276 -11.70 37.94 3.77
C LEU A 276 -11.73 38.72 5.09
N THR A 277 -10.70 38.64 5.93
CA THR A 277 -10.65 39.32 7.25
C THR A 277 -9.81 40.61 7.30
N GLU A 278 -9.15 41.03 6.22
CA GLU A 278 -8.30 42.25 6.22
C GLU A 278 -8.89 43.48 5.50
N LYS A 279 -10.19 43.49 5.16
CA LYS A 279 -10.83 44.66 4.55
C LYS A 279 -12.09 45.10 5.27
N THR A 280 -11.97 45.47 6.54
CA THR A 280 -12.87 46.44 7.19
C THR A 280 -12.21 46.91 8.47
N ASN A 281 -11.54 48.06 8.41
CA ASN A 281 -11.42 49.04 9.49
C ASN A 281 -10.44 50.13 9.04
N ASP A 282 -10.98 51.22 8.50
CA ASP A 282 -10.41 52.57 8.63
C ASP A 282 -11.37 53.58 8.00
N ILE A 283 -12.33 54.08 8.79
CA ILE A 283 -12.76 55.50 8.80
C ILE A 283 -13.22 55.81 10.24
N PRO A 284 -12.73 56.91 10.84
CA PRO A 284 -13.68 57.97 11.19
C PRO A 284 -13.28 59.35 10.66
N GLU A 285 -14.28 60.05 10.11
CA GLU A 285 -14.53 61.51 10.13
C GLU A 285 -14.07 62.18 11.44
N SER A 286 -13.67 63.46 11.55
CA SER A 286 -14.02 64.71 10.88
C SER A 286 -13.07 65.81 11.42
N ALA A 287 -12.68 66.79 10.58
CA ALA A 287 -13.09 68.21 10.61
C ALA A 287 -12.13 69.20 11.30
N ASP A 288 -11.74 70.17 10.48
CA ASP A 288 -11.55 71.61 10.73
C ASP A 288 -10.33 72.23 11.42
N GLU A 289 -10.05 73.42 10.87
CA GLU A 289 -9.38 74.62 11.38
C GLU A 289 -7.87 74.87 11.12
N ALA A 290 -7.66 75.78 10.16
CA ALA A 290 -7.02 77.09 10.31
C ALA A 290 -5.50 77.25 10.06
N SER A 291 -5.21 78.18 9.12
CA SER A 291 -4.09 79.16 9.11
C SER A 291 -2.66 78.61 9.17
N VAL A 292 -1.74 78.88 8.22
CA VAL A 292 -1.30 80.12 7.57
C VAL A 292 -0.58 79.73 6.28
#